data_AF-A0A6A2YRT3-F1
#
_entry.id   AF-A0A6A2YRT3-F1
#
_cell.length_a   1.000
_cell.length_b   1.000
_cell.length_c   1.000
_cell.angle_alpha   90.00
_cell.angle_beta   90.00
_cell.angle_gamma   90.00
#
_symmetry.space_group_name_H-M   'P 1'
#
loop_
_entity.id
_entity.type
_entity.pdbx_description
1 polymer ?
#
loop_
_entity_poly.entity_id
_entity_poly.type
_entity_poly.pdbx_seq_one_letter_code
_entity_poly.pdbx_strand_id
1 'polypeptide(L)'
;MTPFITLSGSKANSTILNSSDSGNIITSATVTVMASDFVGRYLTIQNTFRKNGVQAAALRVSSDRVAFFGCRILGYQDTLLYESGRHYYYNCYIEGSVDFICGNAASLFEISNVILPRGWDDWGDASKQSTVFYDEYKCYGPGADRSQRVEWSQKLAAKVAELFLSKSIVEAKNWIKPTPKHFKKVFPSISNNSTPHP
;
A
#
# COMPACT_ATOMS: atom_id res chain seq x y z
N MET A 1 -22.38 -7.23 10.81
CA MET A 1 -22.09 -5.86 10.32
C MET A 1 -20.57 -5.75 10.23
N THR A 2 -19.98 -5.56 9.05
CA THR A 2 -18.52 -5.37 8.94
C THR A 2 -18.15 -3.96 9.42
N PRO A 3 -17.10 -3.79 10.24
CA PRO A 3 -16.73 -2.48 10.74
C PRO A 3 -16.09 -1.64 9.62
N PHE A 4 -16.74 -0.54 9.25
CA PHE A 4 -16.14 0.47 8.36
C PHE A 4 -15.25 1.38 9.20
N ILE A 5 -13.93 1.22 9.08
CA ILE A 5 -12.95 2.02 9.82
C ILE A 5 -12.27 2.99 8.86
N THR A 6 -12.21 4.27 9.23
CA THR A 6 -11.41 5.26 8.51
C THR A 6 -10.37 5.85 9.45
N LEU A 7 -9.10 5.73 9.09
CA LEU A 7 -7.99 6.44 9.73
C LEU A 7 -7.53 7.57 8.82
N SER A 8 -7.61 8.81 9.30
CA SER A 8 -7.26 9.99 8.51
C SER A 8 -6.30 10.88 9.28
N GLY A 9 -5.11 11.10 8.73
CA GLY A 9 -4.23 12.16 9.17
C GLY A 9 -4.66 13.53 8.66
N SER A 10 -3.99 14.57 9.15
CA SER A 10 -4.17 15.95 8.69
C SER A 10 -3.37 16.23 7.42
N LYS A 11 -2.12 15.74 7.36
CA LYS A 11 -1.23 15.72 6.20
C LYS A 11 -0.27 14.55 6.31
N ALA A 12 0.01 13.91 5.17
CA ALA A 12 0.89 12.74 5.14
C ALA A 12 2.28 13.02 5.70
N ASN A 13 2.82 14.23 5.49
CA ASN A 13 4.15 14.63 5.98
C ASN A 13 4.22 14.97 7.47
N SER A 14 3.10 14.96 8.21
CA SER A 14 3.06 15.39 9.61
C SER A 14 2.29 14.45 10.55
N THR A 15 1.41 13.60 10.01
CA THR A 15 0.79 12.51 10.78
C THR A 15 1.57 11.23 10.52
N ILE A 16 2.40 10.81 11.48
CA ILE A 16 3.31 9.68 11.32
C ILE A 16 3.04 8.61 12.38
N LEU A 17 2.78 7.38 11.94
CA LEU A 17 2.77 6.18 12.76
C LEU A 17 4.11 5.48 12.57
N ASN A 18 4.86 5.27 13.65
CA ASN A 18 6.25 4.83 13.59
C ASN A 18 6.57 3.69 14.57
N SER A 19 7.28 2.66 14.10
CA SER A 19 7.92 1.62 14.93
C SER A 19 9.32 1.27 14.37
N SER A 20 10.02 0.38 15.06
CA SER A 20 11.30 -0.22 14.64
C SER A 20 11.35 -1.73 14.94
N ASP A 21 10.20 -2.38 15.07
CA ASP A 21 10.11 -3.84 15.26
C ASP A 21 10.61 -4.58 14.02
N SER A 22 11.17 -5.78 14.21
CA SER A 22 11.80 -6.55 13.13
C SER A 22 11.76 -8.06 13.35
N GLY A 23 12.23 -8.80 12.35
CA GLY A 23 12.30 -10.26 12.38
C GLY A 23 11.12 -10.88 11.64
N ASN A 24 10.07 -11.27 12.35
CA ASN A 24 8.91 -11.84 11.68
C ASN A 24 8.08 -10.75 10.98
N ILE A 25 7.84 -10.89 9.67
CA ILE A 25 7.13 -9.89 8.84
C ILE A 25 5.71 -9.59 9.34
N ILE A 26 5.04 -10.57 9.93
CA ILE A 26 3.68 -10.44 10.47
C ILE A 26 3.70 -9.60 11.76
N THR A 27 4.62 -9.89 12.68
CA THR A 27 4.66 -9.23 13.99
C THR A 27 5.46 -7.93 14.02
N SER A 28 6.31 -7.69 13.02
CA SER A 28 7.10 -6.45 12.88
C SER A 28 6.31 -5.28 12.30
N ALA A 29 5.10 -5.52 11.79
CA ALA A 29 4.27 -4.51 11.15
C ALA A 29 3.92 -3.37 12.11
N THR A 30 4.30 -2.13 11.76
CA THR A 30 3.93 -0.92 12.54
C THR A 30 2.41 -0.75 12.61
N VAL A 31 1.72 -1.06 11.51
CA VAL A 31 0.25 -1.11 11.45
C VAL A 31 -0.18 -2.40 10.79
N THR A 32 -1.12 -3.11 11.42
CA THR A 32 -1.81 -4.26 10.83
C THR A 32 -3.29 -3.94 10.63
N VAL A 33 -3.77 -4.06 9.39
CA VAL A 33 -5.17 -3.86 9.02
C VAL A 33 -5.84 -5.22 8.79
N MET A 34 -6.68 -5.64 9.75
CA MET A 34 -7.47 -6.88 9.67
C MET A 34 -8.97 -6.64 9.44
N ALA A 35 -9.41 -5.38 9.46
CA ALA A 35 -10.80 -5.01 9.24
C ALA A 35 -11.08 -4.82 7.75
N SER A 36 -12.09 -5.51 7.22
CA SER A 36 -12.58 -5.23 5.87
C SER A 36 -13.25 -3.85 5.81
N ASP A 37 -13.29 -3.25 4.62
CA ASP A 37 -13.83 -1.90 4.42
C ASP A 37 -13.03 -0.79 5.14
N PHE A 38 -11.72 -1.01 5.35
CA PHE A 38 -10.81 -0.02 5.94
C PHE A 38 -10.38 1.06 4.94
N VAL A 39 -10.29 2.31 5.40
CA VAL A 39 -9.76 3.43 4.62
C VAL A 39 -8.68 4.18 5.40
N GLY A 40 -7.45 4.22 4.87
CA GLY A 40 -6.35 5.05 5.37
C GLY A 40 -6.14 6.29 4.51
N ARG A 41 -5.98 7.48 5.09
CA ARG A 41 -5.80 8.74 4.33
C ARG A 41 -4.80 9.69 4.96
N TYR A 42 -4.02 10.36 4.11
CA TYR A 42 -3.20 11.53 4.46
C TYR A 42 -2.31 11.33 5.70
N LEU A 43 -1.69 10.16 5.81
CA LEU A 43 -0.80 9.81 6.92
C LEU A 43 0.43 9.05 6.40
N THR A 44 1.48 9.01 7.21
CA THR A 44 2.65 8.14 7.02
C THR A 44 2.58 6.95 7.96
N ILE A 45 2.86 5.77 7.44
CA ILE A 45 3.14 4.56 8.21
C ILE A 45 4.59 4.20 7.94
N GLN A 46 5.41 4.10 8.98
CA GLN A 46 6.85 3.93 8.85
C GLN A 46 7.39 2.88 9.81
N ASN A 47 8.25 2.01 9.29
CA ASN A 47 9.17 1.21 10.11
C ASN A 47 10.60 1.67 9.84
N THR A 48 11.32 2.12 10.88
CA THR A 48 12.68 2.67 10.74
C THR A 48 13.77 1.62 10.86
N PHE A 49 13.43 0.36 11.14
CA PHE A 49 14.41 -0.69 11.31
C PHE A 49 15.18 -0.96 10.02
N ARG A 50 16.51 -0.99 10.11
CA ARG A 50 17.40 -1.20 8.98
C ARG A 50 18.51 -2.19 9.31
N LYS A 51 18.42 -3.40 8.77
CA LYS A 51 19.49 -4.39 8.76
C LYS A 51 19.33 -5.30 7.56
N ASN A 52 20.42 -5.56 6.83
CA ASN A 52 20.39 -6.43 5.65
C ASN A 52 19.90 -7.84 6.05
N GLY A 53 18.95 -8.37 5.29
CA GLY A 53 18.43 -9.73 5.46
C GLY A 53 17.47 -9.91 6.64
N VAL A 54 16.97 -8.82 7.23
CA VAL A 54 16.00 -8.88 8.33
C VAL A 54 14.75 -8.11 7.94
N GLN A 55 13.60 -8.78 8.04
CA GLN A 55 12.32 -8.24 7.64
C GLN A 55 11.81 -7.22 8.67
N ALA A 56 11.18 -6.15 8.18
CA ALA A 56 10.57 -5.12 9.04
C ALA A 56 9.43 -4.40 8.30
N ALA A 57 8.20 -4.86 8.53
CA ALA A 57 7.04 -4.30 7.85
C ALA A 57 6.64 -2.94 8.43
N ALA A 58 6.34 -1.98 7.55
CA ALA A 58 5.64 -0.75 7.94
C ALA A 58 4.14 -1.00 7.98
N LEU A 59 3.58 -1.61 6.94
CA LEU A 59 2.17 -1.88 6.82
C LEU A 59 1.91 -3.34 6.45
N ARG A 60 1.02 -3.98 7.20
CA ARG A 60 0.41 -5.27 6.84
C ARG A 60 -1.08 -5.10 6.60
N VAL A 61 -1.59 -5.66 5.51
CA VAL A 61 -3.03 -5.65 5.18
C VAL A 61 -3.51 -7.07 4.92
N SER A 62 -4.39 -7.54 5.79
CA SER A 62 -4.96 -8.90 5.78
C SER A 62 -6.48 -8.83 5.89
N SER A 63 -7.10 -8.21 4.89
CA SER A 63 -8.54 -7.96 4.85
C SER A 63 -9.01 -7.52 3.48
N ASP A 64 -10.32 -7.64 3.26
CA ASP A 64 -10.93 -7.33 1.99
C ASP A 64 -11.40 -5.87 1.90
N ARG A 65 -11.39 -5.28 0.70
CA ARG A 65 -11.90 -3.93 0.43
C ARG A 65 -11.19 -2.85 1.26
N VAL A 66 -9.86 -2.83 1.17
CA VAL A 66 -9.02 -1.85 1.86
C VAL A 66 -8.54 -0.79 0.88
N ALA A 67 -8.59 0.50 1.26
CA ALA A 67 -8.08 1.57 0.42
C ALA A 67 -7.17 2.55 1.18
N PHE A 68 -6.11 2.99 0.53
CA PHE A 68 -5.23 4.06 1.00
C PHE A 68 -5.20 5.21 0.00
N PHE A 69 -5.35 6.45 0.49
CA PHE A 69 -5.34 7.65 -0.36
C PHE A 69 -4.36 8.70 0.17
N GLY A 70 -3.39 9.12 -0.65
CA GLY A 70 -2.47 10.19 -0.25
C GLY A 70 -1.57 9.80 0.92
N CYS A 71 -1.32 8.51 1.14
CA CYS A 71 -0.51 8.01 2.25
C CYS A 71 0.96 7.81 1.85
N ARG A 72 1.85 7.83 2.83
CA ARG A 72 3.25 7.39 2.69
C ARG A 72 3.43 6.08 3.46
N ILE A 73 4.10 5.09 2.86
CA ILE A 73 4.40 3.80 3.49
C ILE A 73 5.91 3.58 3.35
N LEU A 74 6.66 3.68 4.45
CA LEU A 74 8.11 3.85 4.42
C LEU A 74 8.81 2.72 5.20
N GLY A 75 9.84 2.13 4.62
CA GLY A 75 10.65 1.13 5.30
C GLY A 75 11.91 0.76 4.52
N TYR A 76 12.40 -0.45 4.78
CA TYR A 76 13.51 -1.05 4.02
C TYR A 76 13.04 -2.39 3.44
N GLN A 77 13.45 -3.50 4.04
CA GLN A 77 13.05 -4.84 3.60
C GLN A 77 11.63 -5.16 4.06
N ASP A 78 10.78 -5.64 3.15
CA ASP A 78 9.38 -6.05 3.41
C ASP A 78 8.44 -4.94 3.89
N THR A 79 8.63 -3.71 3.38
CA THR A 79 7.91 -2.50 3.83
C THR A 79 6.38 -2.63 3.81
N LEU A 80 5.79 -3.17 2.74
CA LEU A 80 4.36 -3.40 2.59
C LEU A 80 4.06 -4.88 2.38
N LEU A 81 3.40 -5.50 3.36
CA LEU A 81 2.84 -6.83 3.26
C LEU A 81 1.35 -6.78 2.85
N TYR A 82 1.04 -6.98 1.57
CA TYR A 82 -0.32 -7.09 1.04
C TYR A 82 -0.80 -8.57 1.11
N GLU A 83 -1.09 -9.04 2.31
CA GLU A 83 -1.26 -10.46 2.60
C GLU A 83 -2.47 -11.10 1.92
N SER A 84 -3.67 -10.54 2.10
CA SER A 84 -4.91 -11.12 1.55
C SER A 84 -6.00 -10.06 1.31
N GLY A 85 -6.89 -10.36 0.36
CA GLY A 85 -8.05 -9.52 0.02
C GLY A 85 -7.86 -8.64 -1.21
N ARG A 86 -8.66 -7.58 -1.31
CA ARG A 86 -8.66 -6.62 -2.42
C ARG A 86 -8.25 -5.24 -1.91
N HIS A 87 -7.13 -4.70 -2.40
CA HIS A 87 -6.57 -3.45 -1.91
C HIS A 87 -6.41 -2.40 -3.01
N TYR A 88 -6.56 -1.13 -2.65
CA TYR A 88 -6.37 -0.01 -3.57
C TYR A 88 -5.50 1.09 -2.96
N TYR A 89 -4.40 1.44 -3.63
CA TYR A 89 -3.47 2.48 -3.19
C TYR A 89 -3.46 3.60 -4.24
N TYR A 90 -4.00 4.77 -3.90
CA TYR A 90 -4.15 5.90 -4.83
C TYR A 90 -3.38 7.13 -4.35
N ASN A 91 -2.55 7.71 -5.22
CA ASN A 91 -1.68 8.83 -4.89
C ASN A 91 -0.84 8.55 -3.61
N CYS A 92 -0.38 7.31 -3.45
CA CYS A 92 0.45 6.88 -2.33
C CYS A 92 1.93 6.91 -2.72
N TYR A 93 2.80 7.16 -1.73
CA TYR A 93 4.25 7.01 -1.89
C TYR A 93 4.72 5.83 -1.05
N ILE A 94 5.29 4.81 -1.69
CA ILE A 94 5.80 3.60 -1.03
C ILE A 94 7.29 3.51 -1.27
N GLU A 95 8.08 3.41 -0.20
CA GLU A 95 9.54 3.42 -0.25
C GLU A 95 10.10 2.22 0.51
N GLY A 96 11.02 1.49 -0.11
CA GLY A 96 11.81 0.46 0.57
C GLY A 96 12.93 -0.09 -0.30
N SER A 97 13.50 -1.23 0.11
CA SER A 97 14.63 -1.87 -0.57
C SER A 97 14.28 -3.25 -1.12
N VAL A 98 14.50 -4.31 -0.34
CA VAL A 98 14.30 -5.71 -0.73
C VAL A 98 12.84 -6.09 -0.50
N ASP A 99 12.18 -6.65 -1.52
CA ASP A 99 10.80 -7.15 -1.44
C ASP A 99 9.81 -6.16 -0.80
N PHE A 100 10.04 -4.86 -1.00
CA PHE A 100 9.37 -3.81 -0.22
C PHE A 100 7.85 -3.71 -0.46
N ILE A 101 7.33 -4.38 -1.49
CA ILE A 101 5.91 -4.68 -1.68
C ILE A 101 5.82 -6.19 -1.92
N CYS A 102 5.34 -6.95 -0.95
CA CYS A 102 5.28 -8.42 -0.99
C CYS A 102 3.95 -8.94 -0.43
N GLY A 103 3.49 -10.11 -0.89
CA GLY A 103 2.20 -10.67 -0.49
C GLY A 103 1.46 -11.39 -1.61
N ASN A 104 0.16 -11.62 -1.39
CA ASN A 104 -0.69 -12.42 -2.29
C ASN A 104 -2.09 -11.82 -2.52
N ALA A 105 -2.33 -10.58 -2.05
CA ALA A 105 -3.61 -9.89 -2.25
C ALA A 105 -3.75 -9.33 -3.68
N ALA A 106 -4.99 -9.22 -4.16
CA ALA A 106 -5.31 -8.51 -5.39
C ALA A 106 -5.20 -6.99 -5.14
N SER A 107 -4.05 -6.39 -5.48
CA SER A 107 -3.74 -5.00 -5.15
C SER A 107 -3.50 -4.17 -6.41
N LEU A 108 -4.05 -2.95 -6.43
CA LEU A 108 -3.82 -1.97 -7.50
C LEU A 108 -3.05 -0.76 -6.96
N PHE A 109 -1.93 -0.44 -7.60
CA PHE A 109 -1.02 0.66 -7.28
C PHE A 109 -0.88 1.62 -8.46
N GLU A 110 -0.53 2.88 -8.16
CA GLU A 110 -0.05 3.85 -9.16
C GLU A 110 1.49 3.90 -9.11
N ILE A 111 2.16 3.75 -10.26
CA ILE A 111 3.62 3.58 -10.34
C ILE A 111 4.34 4.92 -10.60
N SER A 112 5.39 5.21 -9.82
CA SER A 112 6.28 6.36 -9.99
C SER A 112 7.67 5.96 -10.55
N ASN A 113 8.64 6.87 -10.57
CA ASN A 113 9.98 6.68 -11.17
C ASN A 113 10.97 5.80 -10.36
N VAL A 114 10.47 4.89 -9.53
CA VAL A 114 11.29 4.09 -8.59
C VAL A 114 11.54 2.65 -9.08
N ILE A 115 11.05 2.30 -10.27
CA ILE A 115 11.19 0.95 -10.84
C ILE A 115 12.55 0.81 -11.53
N LEU A 116 13.30 -0.26 -11.21
CA LEU A 116 14.54 -0.58 -11.91
C LEU A 116 14.25 -0.82 -13.40
N PRO A 117 15.14 -0.41 -14.33
CA PRO A 117 14.89 -0.58 -15.77
C PRO A 117 14.59 -2.03 -16.19
N ARG A 118 15.19 -3.02 -15.52
CA ARG A 118 14.91 -4.46 -15.71
C ARG A 118 13.48 -4.89 -15.35
N GLY A 119 12.80 -4.11 -14.50
CA GLY A 119 11.44 -4.31 -14.02
C GLY A 119 11.31 -5.45 -13.02
N TRP A 120 11.59 -6.67 -13.46
CA TRP A 120 11.27 -7.90 -12.74
C TRP A 120 12.53 -8.70 -12.40
N ASP A 121 12.41 -9.60 -11.42
CA ASP A 121 13.44 -10.51 -10.92
C ASP A 121 12.84 -11.91 -10.85
N ASP A 122 13.62 -12.95 -11.17
CA ASP A 122 13.22 -14.36 -11.09
C ASP A 122 13.79 -15.05 -9.84
N TRP A 123 14.41 -14.28 -8.95
CA TRP A 123 15.13 -14.74 -7.76
C TRP A 123 16.20 -15.79 -8.08
N GLY A 124 16.80 -15.73 -9.28
CA GLY A 124 17.80 -16.68 -9.74
C GLY A 124 17.25 -18.05 -10.13
N ASP A 125 15.93 -18.17 -10.32
CA ASP A 125 15.26 -19.41 -10.69
C ASP A 125 14.48 -19.26 -12.00
N ALA A 126 15.14 -19.64 -13.11
CA ALA A 126 14.57 -19.54 -14.44
C ALA A 126 13.29 -20.38 -14.64
N SER A 127 13.04 -21.41 -13.81
CA SER A 127 11.81 -22.21 -13.91
C SER A 127 10.56 -21.37 -13.61
N LYS A 128 10.70 -20.34 -12.77
CA LYS A 128 9.63 -19.40 -12.41
C LYS A 128 9.18 -18.55 -13.58
N GLN A 129 10.07 -18.23 -14.53
CA GLN A 129 9.76 -17.41 -15.70
C GLN A 129 8.59 -17.97 -16.52
N SER A 130 8.37 -19.30 -16.48
CA SER A 130 7.28 -19.99 -17.18
C SER A 130 5.98 -20.10 -16.39
N THR A 131 5.99 -19.78 -15.09
CA THR A 131 4.85 -19.98 -14.17
C THR A 131 4.35 -18.70 -13.53
N VAL A 132 5.18 -17.64 -13.48
CA VAL A 132 4.77 -16.31 -13.01
C VAL A 132 4.13 -15.50 -14.13
N PHE A 133 3.17 -14.66 -13.77
CA PHE A 133 2.56 -13.70 -14.70
C PHE A 133 2.91 -12.28 -14.27
N TYR A 134 3.89 -11.68 -14.94
CA TYR A 134 4.28 -10.29 -14.74
C TYR A 134 4.04 -9.48 -16.00
N ASP A 135 3.31 -8.38 -15.86
CA ASP A 135 2.91 -7.59 -17.01
C ASP A 135 2.70 -6.11 -16.66
N GLU A 136 2.82 -5.26 -17.68
CA GLU A 136 2.65 -3.82 -17.66
C GLU A 136 1.68 -3.42 -18.78
N TYR A 137 0.60 -2.71 -18.46
CA TYR A 137 -0.31 -2.17 -19.46
C TYR A 137 -0.56 -0.69 -19.26
N LYS A 138 -0.27 0.10 -20.31
CA LYS A 138 -0.42 1.56 -20.34
C LYS A 138 0.16 2.27 -19.10
N CYS A 139 1.18 1.68 -18.48
CA CYS A 139 1.98 2.34 -17.46
C CYS A 139 2.59 3.61 -18.08
N TYR A 140 2.63 4.71 -17.33
CA TYR A 140 3.20 5.98 -17.76
C TYR A 140 4.09 6.55 -16.66
N GLY A 141 4.93 7.52 -17.00
CA GLY A 141 5.93 8.09 -16.09
C GLY A 141 7.32 7.42 -16.23
N PRO A 142 8.35 7.95 -15.56
CA PRO A 142 9.74 7.56 -15.86
C PRO A 142 10.09 6.11 -15.51
N GLY A 143 9.37 5.48 -14.57
CA GLY A 143 9.55 4.07 -14.22
C GLY A 143 8.89 3.09 -15.19
N ALA A 144 8.06 3.59 -16.10
CA ALA A 144 7.31 2.78 -17.07
C ALA A 144 8.07 2.51 -18.38
N ASP A 145 9.32 2.97 -18.50
CA ASP A 145 10.14 2.65 -19.67
C ASP A 145 10.42 1.15 -19.72
N ARG A 146 9.99 0.50 -20.80
CA ARG A 146 10.13 -0.93 -21.02
C ARG A 146 11.37 -1.30 -21.83
N SER A 147 12.18 -0.33 -22.26
CA SER A 147 13.33 -0.53 -23.14
C SER A 147 14.38 -1.51 -22.59
N GLN A 148 14.42 -1.69 -21.27
CA GLN A 148 15.40 -2.54 -20.58
C GLN A 148 14.76 -3.68 -19.78
N ARG A 149 13.47 -3.98 -19.99
CA ARG A 149 12.78 -5.05 -19.26
C ARG A 149 13.36 -6.41 -19.60
N VAL A 150 13.35 -7.30 -18.61
CA VAL A 150 13.68 -8.72 -18.81
C VAL A 150 12.81 -9.33 -19.91
N GLU A 151 13.40 -10.17 -20.76
CA GLU A 151 12.75 -10.70 -21.97
C GLU A 151 11.51 -11.55 -21.67
N TRP A 152 11.49 -12.21 -20.52
CA TRP A 152 10.38 -13.04 -20.06
C TRP A 152 9.22 -12.24 -19.46
N SER A 153 9.34 -10.89 -19.38
CA SER A 153 8.22 -10.03 -18.98
C SER A 153 7.19 -9.92 -20.11
N GLN A 154 5.92 -10.08 -19.77
CA GLN A 154 4.85 -10.07 -20.75
C GLN A 154 4.41 -8.63 -21.09
N LYS A 155 3.81 -8.48 -22.27
CA LYS A 155 3.13 -7.24 -22.70
C LYS A 155 1.66 -7.55 -22.93
N LEU A 156 0.81 -7.02 -22.06
CA LEU A 156 -0.62 -7.26 -22.05
C LEU A 156 -1.28 -6.58 -23.26
N ALA A 157 -2.06 -7.34 -24.00
CA ALA A 157 -3.01 -6.79 -24.95
C ALA A 157 -4.17 -6.12 -24.19
N ALA A 158 -4.74 -5.05 -24.76
CA ALA A 158 -5.81 -4.26 -24.12
C ALA A 158 -6.99 -5.07 -23.60
N LYS A 159 -7.43 -6.08 -24.35
CA LYS A 159 -8.55 -6.94 -23.97
C LYS A 159 -8.28 -7.79 -22.73
N VAL A 160 -7.03 -8.20 -22.54
CA VAL A 160 -6.61 -8.97 -21.36
C VAL A 160 -6.35 -8.00 -20.20
N ALA A 161 -5.80 -6.82 -20.48
CA ALA A 161 -5.53 -5.81 -19.46
C ALA A 161 -6.80 -5.24 -18.83
N GLU A 162 -7.89 -5.11 -19.59
CA GLU A 162 -9.20 -4.70 -19.07
C GLU A 162 -9.72 -5.63 -17.96
N LEU A 163 -9.36 -6.91 -17.98
CA LEU A 163 -9.67 -7.87 -16.91
C LEU A 163 -8.96 -7.50 -15.59
N PHE A 164 -7.78 -6.88 -15.68
CA PHE A 164 -6.92 -6.54 -14.54
C PHE A 164 -6.99 -5.07 -14.11
N LEU A 165 -7.37 -4.15 -14.99
CA LEU A 165 -7.29 -2.69 -14.76
C LEU A 165 -8.62 -2.02 -14.53
N SER A 166 -9.71 -2.74 -14.74
CA SER A 166 -10.98 -2.28 -14.25
C SER A 166 -10.92 -2.14 -12.73
N LYS A 167 -11.52 -1.06 -12.20
CA LYS A 167 -11.97 -1.05 -10.79
C LYS A 167 -12.76 -2.32 -10.41
N SER A 168 -13.25 -3.12 -11.36
CA SER A 168 -13.89 -4.40 -11.09
C SER A 168 -12.96 -5.50 -10.57
N ILE A 169 -11.63 -5.47 -10.79
CA ILE A 169 -10.76 -6.54 -10.24
C ILE A 169 -10.79 -6.56 -8.71
N VAL A 170 -10.84 -5.38 -8.12
CA VAL A 170 -11.09 -5.21 -6.69
C VAL A 170 -12.56 -4.95 -6.40
N GLU A 171 -13.45 -4.90 -7.40
CA GLU A 171 -14.83 -4.41 -7.31
C GLU A 171 -14.97 -3.01 -6.69
N ALA A 172 -13.94 -2.17 -6.79
CA ALA A 172 -13.84 -0.84 -6.20
C ALA A 172 -15.08 0.03 -6.43
N LYS A 173 -15.76 -0.07 -7.59
CA LYS A 173 -17.00 0.68 -7.84
C LYS A 173 -18.15 0.30 -6.88
N ASN A 174 -18.15 -0.93 -6.36
CA ASN A 174 -19.22 -1.46 -5.52
C ASN A 174 -19.07 -1.10 -4.04
N TRP A 175 -17.85 -0.75 -3.59
CA TRP A 175 -17.59 -0.55 -2.16
C TRP A 175 -16.73 0.67 -1.81
N ILE A 176 -15.98 1.26 -2.76
CA ILE A 176 -15.31 2.53 -2.50
C ILE A 176 -16.37 3.63 -2.47
N LYS A 177 -16.70 4.07 -1.25
CA LYS A 177 -17.57 5.22 -1.03
C LYS A 177 -16.80 6.51 -1.38
N PRO A 178 -17.48 7.54 -1.95
CA PRO A 178 -16.86 8.85 -2.13
C PRO A 178 -16.33 9.37 -0.81
N THR A 179 -15.18 10.06 -0.85
CA THR A 179 -14.59 10.69 0.32
C THR A 179 -15.65 11.54 1.05
N PRO A 180 -15.93 11.29 2.34
CA PRO A 180 -16.85 12.13 3.09
C PRO A 180 -16.36 13.58 3.06
N LYS A 181 -17.14 14.48 2.47
CA LYS A 181 -16.79 15.91 2.38
C LYS A 181 -17.00 16.63 3.73
N HIS A 182 -17.79 16.03 4.62
CA HIS A 182 -18.13 16.58 5.92
C HIS A 182 -17.99 15.51 7.00
N PHE A 183 -17.09 15.76 7.95
CA PHE A 183 -17.03 15.03 9.21
C PHE A 183 -17.88 15.79 10.22
N LYS A 184 -18.90 15.16 10.81
CA LYS A 184 -19.56 15.74 11.98
C LYS A 184 -18.49 15.81 13.09
N LYS A 185 -18.20 17.01 13.60
CA LYS A 185 -17.41 17.15 14.83
C LYS A 185 -18.25 16.56 15.97
N VAL A 186 -17.87 15.38 16.45
CA VAL A 186 -18.59 14.70 17.55
C VAL A 186 -18.09 15.16 18.92
N PHE A 187 -16.99 15.92 18.98
CA PHE A 187 -16.47 16.44 20.24
C PHE A 187 -16.77 17.94 20.37
N PRO A 188 -17.52 18.37 21.40
CA PRO A 188 -17.55 19.76 21.80
C PRO A 188 -16.10 20.18 22.11
N SER A 189 -15.71 21.36 21.64
CA SER A 189 -14.46 21.99 22.07
C SER A 189 -14.43 22.04 23.60
N ILE A 190 -13.43 21.41 24.22
CA ILE A 190 -13.16 21.60 25.64
C ILE A 190 -12.82 23.09 25.79
N SER A 191 -13.73 23.85 26.40
CA SER A 191 -13.43 25.21 26.84
C SER A 191 -12.43 25.12 27.99
N ASN A 192 -11.24 25.67 27.79
CA ASN A 192 -10.26 25.86 28.85
C ASN A 192 -10.82 26.87 29.87
N ASN A 193 -11.61 26.39 30.84
CA ASN A 193 -11.89 27.15 32.04
C ASN A 193 -10.83 26.76 33.08
N SER A 194 -9.76 27.55 33.11
CA SER A 194 -8.86 27.60 34.26
C SER A 194 -9.62 28.14 35.48
N THR A 195 -9.98 27.27 36.40
CA THR A 195 -10.32 27.67 37.78
C THR A 195 -9.03 28.00 38.53
N PRO A 196 -8.92 29.14 39.23
CA PRO A 196 -7.82 29.34 40.16
C PRO A 196 -8.02 28.43 41.37
N HIS A 197 -6.99 27.66 41.72
CA HIS A 197 -6.95 26.89 42.96
C HIS A 197 -6.79 27.82 44.18
N PRO A 198 -7.41 27.50 45.33
CA PRO A 198 -7.22 28.21 46.60
C PRO A 198 -5.81 28.01 47.18
#